data_AF-A0A518H8C3-F1
#
_entry.id   AF-A0A518H8C3-F1
#
_cell.length_a   1.000
_cell.length_b   1.000
_cell.length_c   1.000
_cell.angle_alpha   90.00
_cell.angle_beta   90.00
_cell.angle_gamma   90.00
#
_symmetry.space_group_name_H-M   'P 1'
#
loop_
_entity.id
_entity.type
_entity.pdbx_description
1 polymer ?
#
loop_
_entity_poly.entity_id
_entity_poly.type
_entity_poly.pdbx_seq_one_letter_code
_entity_poly.pdbx_strand_id
1 'polypeptide(L)'
;MLRLAIESDEQPELEPGARPGWWGLLRALLGPRGTLAAVTAASVLALSVLVVLGVPTRLSAWVHARPEYAWSVDEVVLDPPPPPWLPGGRDALLDAVSGTLSDSVDGSSIGFPLDALERAFRRARWVDGVVSVRRSYPDRITVSLRYQGWPVALAHLPGPGGMADHFIDESGSILAETSGAALRDLGPLIRLQGIEPPPTTFPGSPWALPDAPSDPNPVALAASRLAGFLLREVSSQGMPTTRDGRPVQILKIQPLNRDDAVSTFLAESGGTDPDEDQVRQTQLRWLYVLVAMPDGKDFWVCWRSPPGAEDPEREPDSAEKMAMLRQWLSRRDTYEPFLPGALYFKPQGPEWRGRLD
;
A
#
# COMPACT_ATOMS: atom_id res chain seq x y z
N MET A 1 27.53 -26.72 -35.46
CA MET A 1 28.36 -27.32 -36.53
C MET A 1 29.11 -26.22 -37.26
N LEU A 2 30.38 -26.01 -36.92
CA LEU A 2 31.30 -25.15 -37.66
C LEU A 2 32.69 -25.78 -37.50
N ARG A 3 33.16 -26.40 -38.58
CA ARG A 3 34.49 -27.01 -38.72
C ARG A 3 35.49 -25.86 -38.86
N LEU A 4 36.41 -25.72 -37.91
CA LEU A 4 37.61 -24.92 -38.09
C LEU A 4 38.78 -25.87 -38.37
N ALA A 5 39.43 -25.62 -39.51
CA ALA A 5 40.56 -26.36 -40.03
C ALA A 5 41.74 -26.24 -39.08
N ILE A 6 42.29 -27.39 -38.70
CA ILE A 6 43.57 -27.50 -37.99
C ILE A 6 44.63 -27.54 -39.09
N GLU A 7 45.16 -26.36 -39.41
CA GLU A 7 46.34 -26.22 -40.26
C GLU A 7 47.54 -26.62 -39.39
N SER A 8 48.10 -27.78 -39.71
CA SER A 8 49.25 -28.37 -39.03
C SER A 8 50.50 -27.74 -39.63
N ASP A 9 51.02 -26.72 -38.95
CA ASP A 9 52.28 -26.08 -39.33
C ASP A 9 53.44 -26.89 -38.73
N GLU A 10 54.42 -27.16 -39.58
CA GLU A 10 55.55 -28.06 -39.32
C GLU A 10 56.41 -27.53 -38.17
N GLN A 11 56.63 -28.36 -37.14
CA GLN A 11 57.60 -28.07 -36.10
C GLN A 11 59.02 -28.26 -36.65
N PRO A 12 59.87 -27.22 -36.68
CA PRO A 12 61.28 -27.41 -36.99
C PRO A 12 61.95 -28.22 -35.87
N GLU A 13 62.70 -29.25 -36.27
CA GLU A 13 63.55 -30.04 -35.39
C GLU A 13 64.55 -29.13 -34.66
N LEU A 14 64.38 -29.03 -33.33
CA LEU A 14 65.24 -28.27 -32.45
C LEU A 14 66.51 -29.08 -32.14
N GLU A 15 67.65 -28.61 -32.62
CA GLU A 15 68.96 -29.13 -32.23
C GLU A 15 69.19 -29.03 -30.71
N PRO A 16 69.63 -30.12 -30.04
CA PRO A 16 69.91 -30.12 -28.62
C PRO A 16 71.34 -29.61 -28.38
N GLY A 17 71.52 -28.30 -28.23
CA GLY A 17 72.92 -27.82 -28.19
C GLY A 17 73.22 -26.39 -27.76
N ALA A 18 72.30 -25.62 -27.19
CA ALA A 18 72.70 -24.37 -26.56
C ALA A 18 71.68 -23.98 -25.49
N ARG A 19 72.06 -24.06 -24.21
CA ARG A 19 71.33 -23.32 -23.17
C ARG A 19 71.61 -21.84 -23.44
N PRO A 20 70.64 -21.03 -23.90
CA PRO A 20 70.87 -19.60 -24.00
C PRO A 20 71.17 -19.11 -22.59
N GLY A 21 72.39 -18.63 -22.38
CA GLY A 21 72.76 -17.99 -21.13
C GLY A 21 71.75 -16.86 -20.85
N TRP A 22 71.31 -16.72 -19.61
CA TRP A 22 70.32 -15.71 -19.18
C TRP A 22 70.61 -14.29 -19.70
N TRP A 23 71.87 -13.97 -20.02
CA TRP A 23 72.31 -12.75 -20.68
C TRP A 23 71.76 -12.53 -22.11
N GLY A 24 71.50 -13.60 -22.87
CA GLY A 24 70.90 -13.53 -24.21
C GLY A 24 69.43 -13.12 -24.18
N LEU A 25 68.68 -13.58 -23.17
CA LEU A 25 67.30 -13.15 -22.92
C LEU A 25 67.24 -11.66 -22.54
N LEU A 26 68.21 -11.17 -21.74
CA LEU A 26 68.28 -9.75 -21.37
C LEU A 26 68.56 -8.83 -22.56
N ARG A 27 69.39 -9.25 -23.52
CA ARG A 27 69.68 -8.42 -24.71
C ARG A 27 68.54 -8.38 -25.74
N ALA A 28 67.79 -9.47 -25.92
CA ALA A 28 66.62 -9.49 -26.79
C ALA A 28 65.49 -8.58 -26.27
N LEU A 29 65.42 -8.37 -24.95
CA LEU A 29 64.49 -7.45 -24.29
C LEU A 29 64.85 -5.96 -24.44
N LEU A 30 66.08 -5.62 -24.87
CA LEU A 30 66.55 -4.23 -24.98
C LEU A 30 66.51 -3.64 -26.41
N GLY A 31 65.94 -4.37 -27.39
CA GLY A 31 65.63 -3.81 -28.70
C GLY A 31 64.44 -2.84 -28.65
N PRO A 32 64.24 -1.97 -29.66
CA PRO A 32 63.14 -0.98 -29.69
C PRO A 32 61.72 -1.59 -29.66
N ARG A 33 61.59 -2.91 -29.90
CA ARG A 33 60.34 -3.69 -29.68
C ARG A 33 60.28 -4.36 -28.30
N GLY A 34 61.43 -4.60 -27.66
CA GLY A 34 61.53 -5.21 -26.33
C GLY A 34 61.29 -4.22 -25.18
N THR A 35 61.48 -2.92 -25.41
CA THR A 35 61.15 -1.86 -24.43
C THR A 35 59.67 -1.86 -24.06
N LEU A 36 58.77 -2.08 -25.02
CA LEU A 36 57.33 -2.23 -24.77
C LEU A 36 57.04 -3.46 -23.91
N ALA A 37 57.66 -4.61 -24.21
CA ALA A 37 57.49 -5.84 -23.44
C ALA A 37 58.05 -5.73 -22.00
N ALA A 38 59.17 -5.03 -21.82
CA ALA A 38 59.75 -4.79 -20.50
C ALA A 38 58.86 -3.84 -19.66
N VAL A 39 58.32 -2.78 -20.27
CA VAL A 39 57.42 -1.84 -19.59
C VAL A 39 56.10 -2.51 -19.21
N THR A 40 55.52 -3.33 -20.09
CA THR A 40 54.30 -4.08 -19.76
C THR A 40 54.57 -5.09 -18.64
N ALA A 41 55.66 -5.85 -18.70
CA ALA A 41 56.03 -6.80 -17.64
C ALA A 41 56.27 -6.11 -16.28
N ALA A 42 56.99 -4.97 -16.27
CA ALA A 42 57.21 -4.19 -15.06
C ALA A 42 55.91 -3.60 -14.50
N SER A 43 55.00 -3.14 -15.37
CA SER A 43 53.69 -2.62 -14.98
C SER A 43 52.80 -3.71 -14.38
N VAL A 44 52.77 -4.91 -14.99
CA VAL A 44 52.03 -6.07 -14.46
C VAL A 44 52.60 -6.51 -13.12
N LEU A 45 53.93 -6.53 -12.97
CA LEU A 45 54.58 -6.89 -11.71
C LEU A 45 54.28 -5.87 -10.61
N ALA A 46 54.36 -4.56 -10.91
CA ALA A 46 54.04 -3.50 -9.97
C ALA A 46 52.54 -3.55 -9.55
N LEU A 47 51.63 -3.78 -10.49
CA LEU A 47 50.21 -3.95 -10.20
C LEU A 47 49.95 -5.20 -9.33
N SER A 48 50.64 -6.31 -9.62
CA SER A 48 50.55 -7.54 -8.82
C SER A 48 51.07 -7.34 -7.40
N VAL A 49 52.18 -6.60 -7.23
CA VAL A 49 52.72 -6.25 -5.91
C VAL A 49 51.73 -5.38 -5.12
N LEU A 50 51.05 -4.42 -5.75
CA LEU A 50 50.00 -3.62 -5.09
C LEU A 50 48.82 -4.47 -4.62
N VAL A 51 48.41 -5.47 -5.41
CA VAL A 51 47.37 -6.43 -5.03
C VAL A 51 47.83 -7.31 -3.86
N VAL A 52 49.05 -7.87 -3.91
CA VAL A 52 49.62 -8.73 -2.86
C VAL A 52 49.83 -7.96 -1.55
N LEU A 53 50.19 -6.66 -1.61
CA LEU A 53 50.33 -5.80 -0.44
C LEU A 53 49.00 -5.38 0.20
N GLY A 54 47.86 -5.77 -0.39
CA GLY A 54 46.54 -5.44 0.15
C GLY A 54 46.21 -3.95 0.10
N VAL A 55 46.83 -3.19 -0.81
CA VAL A 55 46.50 -1.77 -1.00
C VAL A 55 45.00 -1.57 -1.30
N PRO A 56 44.32 -2.41 -2.12
CA PRO A 56 42.89 -2.28 -2.35
C PRO A 56 42.04 -2.46 -1.08
N THR A 57 42.38 -3.41 -0.19
CA THR A 57 41.61 -3.65 1.03
C THR A 57 41.80 -2.53 2.05
N ARG A 58 43.01 -1.95 2.14
CA ARG A 58 43.28 -0.78 2.99
C ARG A 58 42.61 0.49 2.48
N LEU A 59 42.63 0.72 1.16
CA LEU A 59 41.91 1.85 0.56
C LEU A 59 40.40 1.70 0.76
N SER A 60 39.86 0.51 0.56
CA SER A 60 38.44 0.22 0.85
C SER A 60 38.10 0.46 2.31
N ALA A 61 38.87 -0.09 3.25
CA ALA A 61 38.66 0.13 4.69
C ALA A 61 38.74 1.61 5.07
N TRP A 62 39.69 2.35 4.49
CA TRP A 62 39.83 3.79 4.70
C TRP A 62 38.65 4.58 4.12
N VAL A 63 38.17 4.22 2.92
CA VAL A 63 36.95 4.81 2.34
C VAL A 63 35.77 4.53 3.26
N HIS A 64 35.55 3.29 3.71
CA HIS A 64 34.47 2.94 4.62
C HIS A 64 34.57 3.63 6.00
N ALA A 65 35.77 4.00 6.44
CA ALA A 65 35.98 4.69 7.72
C ALA A 65 35.73 6.20 7.65
N ARG A 66 35.45 6.78 6.47
CA ARG A 66 35.12 8.20 6.40
C ARG A 66 33.76 8.46 7.07
N PRO A 67 33.63 9.52 7.88
CA PRO A 67 32.38 9.86 8.55
C PRO A 67 31.25 10.16 7.54
N GLU A 68 31.60 10.60 6.33
CA GLU A 68 30.68 10.80 5.20
C GLU A 68 29.97 9.52 4.76
N TYR A 69 30.44 8.32 5.14
CA TYR A 69 29.76 7.06 4.87
C TYR A 69 29.27 6.36 6.14
N ALA A 70 29.33 7.04 7.29
CA ALA A 70 28.59 6.60 8.46
C ALA A 70 27.11 6.64 8.08
N TRP A 71 26.39 5.57 8.35
CA TRP A 71 25.00 5.43 7.95
C TRP A 71 24.11 5.31 9.18
N SER A 72 22.98 6.02 9.16
CA SER A 72 21.88 5.79 10.10
C SER A 72 20.59 5.44 9.36
N VAL A 73 19.73 4.66 9.99
CA VAL A 73 18.34 4.45 9.54
C VAL A 73 17.61 5.80 9.41
N ASP A 74 17.96 6.77 10.26
CA ASP A 74 17.41 8.12 10.24
C ASP A 74 17.80 8.94 9.01
N GLU A 75 18.75 8.48 8.19
CA GLU A 75 19.15 9.13 6.93
C GLU A 75 18.42 8.53 5.72
N VAL A 76 17.65 7.46 5.92
CA VAL A 76 16.85 6.84 4.87
C VAL A 76 15.75 7.83 4.43
N VAL A 77 15.75 8.13 3.13
CA VAL A 77 14.73 8.97 2.50
C VAL A 77 13.62 8.08 1.99
N LEU A 78 12.39 8.36 2.40
CA LEU A 78 11.20 7.64 1.97
C LEU A 78 10.55 8.38 0.79
N ASP A 79 10.26 7.66 -0.29
CA ASP A 79 9.64 8.22 -1.50
C ASP A 79 8.45 7.36 -1.96
N PRO A 80 7.18 7.81 -1.84
CA PRO A 80 6.78 9.11 -1.31
C PRO A 80 6.97 9.19 0.22
N PRO A 81 6.91 10.39 0.81
CA PRO A 81 6.86 10.53 2.26
C PRO A 81 5.67 9.76 2.84
N PRO A 82 5.74 9.33 4.11
CA PRO A 82 4.62 8.65 4.77
C PRO A 82 3.35 9.46 4.70
N PRO A 83 2.20 8.81 4.45
CA PRO A 83 0.94 9.51 4.35
C PRO A 83 0.51 10.06 5.73
N PRO A 84 -0.27 11.16 5.77
CA PRO A 84 -0.61 11.85 7.02
C PRO A 84 -1.45 11.02 8.00
N TRP A 85 -2.10 9.95 7.51
CA TRP A 85 -2.85 9.03 8.37
C TRP A 85 -1.97 8.06 9.17
N LEU A 86 -0.69 7.90 8.80
CA LEU A 86 0.19 6.93 9.43
C LEU A 86 0.65 7.47 10.81
N PRO A 87 0.32 6.78 11.92
CA PRO A 87 0.67 7.27 13.25
C PRO A 87 2.18 7.38 13.45
N GLY A 88 2.66 8.57 13.83
CA GLY A 88 4.09 8.84 13.98
C GLY A 88 4.86 9.02 12.66
N GLY A 89 4.18 8.93 11.51
CA GLY A 89 4.74 9.25 10.20
C GLY A 89 6.05 8.53 9.88
N ARG A 90 7.07 9.31 9.52
CA ARG A 90 8.39 8.78 9.14
C ARG A 90 9.08 8.04 10.26
N ASP A 91 9.06 8.61 11.46
CA ASP A 91 9.87 8.11 12.56
C ASP A 91 9.34 6.75 13.03
N ALA A 92 8.02 6.58 13.10
CA ALA A 92 7.41 5.29 13.44
C ALA A 92 7.70 4.20 12.40
N LEU A 93 7.71 4.53 11.11
CA LEU A 93 8.06 3.57 10.07
C LEU A 93 9.54 3.18 10.14
N LEU A 94 10.43 4.15 10.34
CA LEU A 94 11.86 3.91 10.47
C LEU A 94 12.20 3.13 11.75
N ASP A 95 11.49 3.37 12.85
CA ASP A 95 11.62 2.61 14.10
C ASP A 95 11.17 1.13 13.93
N ALA A 96 10.05 0.89 13.24
CA ALA A 96 9.63 -0.48 12.92
C ALA A 96 10.65 -1.23 12.06
N VAL A 97 11.33 -0.51 11.15
CA VAL A 97 12.40 -1.06 10.29
C VAL A 97 13.69 -1.26 11.08
N SER A 98 14.08 -0.33 11.95
CA SER A 98 15.31 -0.39 12.74
C SER A 98 15.32 -1.61 13.66
N GLY A 99 14.18 -1.93 14.30
CA GLY A 99 14.02 -3.11 15.14
C GLY A 99 14.21 -4.43 14.39
N THR A 100 13.97 -4.45 13.07
CA THR A 100 14.22 -5.64 12.23
C THR A 100 15.68 -5.72 11.76
N LEU A 101 16.38 -4.58 11.73
CA LEU A 101 17.75 -4.45 11.22
C LEU A 101 18.81 -4.53 12.30
N SER A 102 18.46 -4.57 13.59
CA SER A 102 19.37 -4.49 14.73
C SER A 102 20.59 -5.41 14.64
N ASP A 103 20.46 -6.57 14.00
CA ASP A 103 21.54 -7.55 13.85
C ASP A 103 22.49 -7.27 12.67
N SER A 104 22.24 -6.21 11.90
CA SER A 104 22.92 -5.88 10.64
C SER A 104 23.50 -4.46 10.57
N VAL A 105 23.49 -3.70 11.66
CA VAL A 105 23.73 -2.23 11.65
C VAL A 105 25.20 -1.81 11.72
N ASP A 106 26.14 -2.72 11.98
CA ASP A 106 27.56 -2.32 12.04
C ASP A 106 28.15 -2.16 10.63
N GLY A 107 28.06 -0.97 10.04
CA GLY A 107 28.72 -0.73 8.76
C GLY A 107 28.53 0.62 8.08
N SER A 108 29.43 0.87 7.13
CA SER A 108 29.38 1.97 6.17
C SER A 108 28.22 1.81 5.17
N SER A 109 27.59 2.92 4.75
CA SER A 109 26.49 2.95 3.76
C SER A 109 26.80 2.20 2.45
N ILE A 110 28.08 2.16 2.07
CA ILE A 110 28.56 1.46 0.86
C ILE A 110 28.38 -0.06 1.00
N GLY A 111 28.66 -0.61 2.19
CA GLY A 111 28.59 -2.05 2.47
C GLY A 111 27.22 -2.52 2.96
N PHE A 112 26.33 -1.59 3.29
CA PHE A 112 25.05 -1.90 3.92
C PHE A 112 24.14 -2.75 3.00
N PRO A 113 23.62 -3.90 3.44
CA PRO A 113 22.85 -4.81 2.58
C PRO A 113 21.46 -4.25 2.23
N LEU A 114 21.31 -3.69 1.03
CA LEU A 114 20.03 -3.11 0.56
C LEU A 114 18.88 -4.13 0.58
N ASP A 115 19.18 -5.40 0.30
CA ASP A 115 18.17 -6.48 0.33
C ASP A 115 17.65 -6.76 1.75
N ALA A 116 18.46 -6.48 2.79
CA ALA A 116 17.99 -6.57 4.17
C ALA A 116 17.04 -5.42 4.51
N LEU A 117 17.36 -4.20 4.07
CA LEU A 117 16.49 -3.03 4.20
C LEU A 117 15.17 -3.21 3.46
N GLU A 118 15.22 -3.69 2.22
CA GLU A 118 14.03 -4.01 1.44
C GLU A 118 13.14 -5.02 2.18
N ARG A 119 13.72 -6.12 2.69
CA ARG A 119 12.98 -7.12 3.46
C ARG A 119 12.40 -6.55 4.75
N ALA A 120 13.11 -5.65 5.42
CA ALA A 120 12.61 -4.98 6.63
C ALA A 120 11.40 -4.10 6.30
N PHE A 121 11.46 -3.27 5.25
CA PHE A 121 10.31 -2.48 4.82
C PHE A 121 9.13 -3.33 4.36
N ARG A 122 9.35 -4.44 3.64
CA ARG A 122 8.28 -5.38 3.25
C ARG A 122 7.57 -6.03 4.45
N ARG A 123 8.19 -6.05 5.64
CA ARG A 123 7.58 -6.55 6.88
C ARG A 123 6.81 -5.47 7.64
N ALA A 124 7.02 -4.19 7.30
CA ALA A 124 6.28 -3.10 7.91
C ALA A 124 4.82 -3.15 7.45
N ARG A 125 3.89 -3.09 8.42
CA ARG A 125 2.46 -3.36 8.19
C ARG A 125 1.78 -2.34 7.27
N TRP A 126 2.31 -1.12 7.17
CA TRP A 126 1.74 -0.05 6.35
C TRP A 126 2.30 0.00 4.93
N VAL A 127 3.26 -0.88 4.60
CA VAL A 127 3.90 -0.95 3.29
C VAL A 127 3.26 -2.09 2.51
N ASP A 128 2.56 -1.75 1.43
CA ASP A 128 2.03 -2.73 0.48
C ASP A 128 3.16 -3.33 -0.38
N GLY A 129 4.18 -2.54 -0.71
CA GLY A 129 5.35 -3.02 -1.43
C GLY A 129 6.53 -2.05 -1.45
N VAL A 130 7.72 -2.60 -1.68
CA VAL A 130 8.93 -1.81 -1.95
C VAL A 130 9.16 -1.80 -3.45
N VAL A 131 9.14 -0.61 -4.06
CA VAL A 131 9.29 -0.42 -5.50
C VAL A 131 10.77 -0.47 -5.88
N SER A 132 11.62 0.24 -5.14
CA SER A 132 13.08 0.16 -5.32
C SER A 132 13.83 0.67 -4.10
N VAL A 133 15.03 0.15 -3.87
CA VAL A 133 15.98 0.70 -2.90
C VAL A 133 17.20 1.17 -3.69
N ARG A 134 17.51 2.47 -3.62
CA ARG A 134 18.61 3.07 -4.39
C ARG A 134 19.57 3.80 -3.47
N ARG A 135 20.86 3.57 -3.67
CA ARG A 135 21.89 4.45 -3.11
C ARG A 135 22.08 5.65 -4.03
N SER A 136 22.13 6.82 -3.42
CA SER A 136 22.36 8.11 -4.06
C SER A 136 23.58 8.75 -3.40
N TYR A 137 24.49 9.28 -4.22
CA TYR A 137 25.70 9.94 -3.73
C TYR A 137 25.36 11.28 -3.04
N PRO A 138 26.05 11.66 -1.95
CA PRO A 138 27.19 10.97 -1.32
C PRO A 138 26.84 9.80 -0.38
N ASP A 139 25.67 9.77 0.23
CA ASP A 139 25.38 8.90 1.39
C ASP A 139 23.88 8.60 1.61
N ARG A 140 23.04 8.85 0.62
CA ARG A 140 21.58 8.75 0.79
C ARG A 140 21.06 7.42 0.31
N ILE A 141 20.30 6.73 1.14
CA ILE A 141 19.49 5.59 0.70
C ILE A 141 18.07 6.08 0.51
N THR A 142 17.60 6.07 -0.73
CA THR A 142 16.21 6.38 -1.07
C THR A 142 15.45 5.06 -1.22
N VAL A 143 14.40 4.90 -0.45
CA VAL A 143 13.50 3.75 -0.51
C VAL A 143 12.20 4.21 -1.13
N SER A 144 11.96 3.76 -2.35
CA SER A 144 10.69 3.99 -3.04
C SER A 144 9.65 2.99 -2.56
N LEU A 145 8.60 3.46 -1.89
CA LEU A 145 7.58 2.65 -1.24
C LEU A 145 6.22 2.79 -1.93
N ARG A 146 5.42 1.73 -1.83
CA ARG A 146 3.98 1.79 -2.03
C ARG A 146 3.33 1.52 -0.68
N TYR A 147 2.68 2.53 -0.12
CA TYR A 147 1.93 2.38 1.11
C TYR A 147 0.62 1.63 0.85
N GLN A 148 0.03 1.09 1.91
CA GLN A 148 -1.34 0.60 1.89
C GLN A 148 -2.33 1.71 1.47
N GLY A 149 -3.56 1.29 1.14
CA GLY A 149 -4.58 2.16 0.57
C GLY A 149 -4.85 3.43 1.38
N TRP A 150 -5.43 4.44 0.73
CA TRP A 150 -5.87 5.65 1.43
C TRP A 150 -7.07 5.34 2.33
N PRO A 151 -7.15 5.88 3.56
CA PRO A 151 -8.29 5.69 4.44
C PRO A 151 -9.55 6.24 3.78
N VAL A 152 -10.57 5.41 3.68
CA VAL A 152 -11.88 5.79 3.14
C VAL A 152 -12.95 5.82 4.22
N ALA A 153 -12.70 5.20 5.36
CA ALA A 153 -13.67 5.11 6.44
C ALA A 153 -13.03 5.03 7.83
N LEU A 154 -13.87 5.22 8.84
CA LEU A 154 -13.55 5.01 10.25
C LEU A 154 -14.44 3.93 10.85
N ALA A 155 -13.87 3.05 11.65
CA ALA A 155 -14.62 2.04 12.38
C ALA A 155 -14.28 2.06 13.86
N HIS A 156 -15.30 1.92 14.72
CA HIS A 156 -15.12 1.84 16.16
C HIS A 156 -14.97 0.38 16.58
N LEU A 157 -13.73 -0.06 16.80
CA LEU A 157 -13.37 -1.47 16.97
C LEU A 157 -12.75 -1.73 18.35
N PRO A 158 -12.84 -2.97 18.88
CA PRO A 158 -12.14 -3.34 20.10
C PRO A 158 -10.62 -3.38 19.89
N GLY A 159 -9.88 -2.79 20.82
CA GLY A 159 -8.42 -2.79 20.87
C GLY A 159 -7.90 -3.05 22.29
N PRO A 160 -6.57 -3.09 22.48
CA PRO A 160 -5.96 -3.40 23.78
C PRO A 160 -6.37 -2.45 24.91
N GLY A 161 -6.68 -1.19 24.58
CA GLY A 161 -7.11 -0.15 25.53
C GLY A 161 -8.63 0.03 25.66
N GLY A 162 -9.43 -0.88 25.11
CA GLY A 162 -10.88 -0.71 24.97
C GLY A 162 -11.28 -0.38 23.53
N MET A 163 -12.40 0.29 23.34
CA MET A 163 -12.87 0.63 22.00
C MET A 163 -12.11 1.84 21.44
N ALA A 164 -11.62 1.74 20.21
CA ALA A 164 -10.89 2.80 19.53
C ALA A 164 -11.32 2.94 18.05
N ASP A 165 -11.21 4.16 17.53
CA ASP A 165 -11.46 4.42 16.11
C ASP A 165 -10.26 3.96 15.28
N HIS A 166 -10.53 3.20 14.22
CA HIS A 166 -9.53 2.70 13.29
C HIS A 166 -9.82 3.20 11.88
N PHE A 167 -8.76 3.52 11.14
CA PHE A 167 -8.82 3.81 9.71
C PHE A 167 -9.01 2.53 8.91
N ILE A 168 -9.92 2.59 7.93
CA ILE A 168 -10.23 1.48 7.03
C ILE A 168 -10.03 1.94 5.58
N ASP A 169 -9.37 1.12 4.78
CA ASP A 169 -9.17 1.40 3.34
C ASP A 169 -10.29 0.79 2.47
N GLU A 170 -10.24 1.06 1.16
CA GLU A 170 -11.26 0.57 0.21
C GLU A 170 -11.28 -0.96 0.05
N SER A 171 -10.21 -1.64 0.44
CA SER A 171 -10.13 -3.11 0.46
C SER A 171 -10.73 -3.73 1.73
N GLY A 172 -11.24 -2.91 2.65
CA GLY A 172 -11.71 -3.37 3.96
C GLY A 172 -10.57 -3.78 4.88
N SER A 173 -9.35 -3.29 4.64
CA SER A 173 -8.20 -3.54 5.51
C SER A 173 -8.11 -2.48 6.60
N ILE A 174 -7.70 -2.91 7.79
CA ILE A 174 -7.52 -2.05 8.96
C ILE A 174 -6.15 -1.40 8.85
N LEU A 175 -6.05 -0.08 8.74
CA LEU A 175 -4.77 0.60 8.52
C LEU A 175 -4.06 0.94 9.83
N ALA A 176 -4.72 1.64 10.73
CA ALA A 176 -4.16 2.08 12.00
C ALA A 176 -5.25 2.56 12.97
N GLU A 177 -4.97 2.47 14.26
CA GLU A 177 -5.72 3.20 15.29
C GLU A 177 -5.49 4.71 15.11
N THR A 178 -6.56 5.51 15.16
CA THR A 178 -6.46 6.96 14.98
C THR A 178 -6.53 7.69 16.31
N SER A 179 -5.64 8.68 16.45
CA SER A 179 -5.81 9.73 17.45
C SER A 179 -6.50 10.92 16.78
N GLY A 180 -7.34 11.66 17.51
CA GLY A 180 -8.15 12.75 16.94
C GLY A 180 -7.38 13.85 16.19
N ALA A 181 -6.05 13.92 16.33
CA ALA A 181 -5.19 14.83 15.56
C ALA A 181 -5.11 14.45 14.07
N ALA A 182 -4.92 13.17 13.74
CA ALA A 182 -4.75 12.69 12.36
C ALA A 182 -6.00 12.91 11.49
N LEU A 183 -7.18 12.96 12.12
CA LEU A 183 -8.46 13.22 11.44
C LEU A 183 -8.54 14.60 10.78
N ARG A 184 -7.80 15.59 11.29
CA ARG A 184 -7.88 16.96 10.75
C ARG A 184 -7.30 17.07 9.35
N ASP A 185 -6.24 16.32 9.07
CA ASP A 185 -5.50 16.41 7.81
C ASP A 185 -6.14 15.58 6.69
N LEU A 186 -6.97 14.59 7.04
CA LEU A 186 -7.61 13.67 6.09
C LEU A 186 -8.97 14.15 5.59
N GLY A 187 -9.54 15.18 6.23
CA GLY A 187 -10.90 15.62 5.94
C GLY A 187 -11.98 14.69 6.51
N PRO A 188 -13.25 14.89 6.12
CA PRO A 188 -14.35 14.11 6.65
C PRO A 188 -14.31 12.67 6.12
N LEU A 189 -14.12 11.70 7.01
CA LEU A 189 -14.25 10.27 6.73
C LEU A 189 -15.64 9.76 7.11
N ILE A 190 -16.10 8.72 6.41
CA ILE A 190 -17.40 8.10 6.65
C ILE A 190 -17.25 7.02 7.74
N ARG A 191 -18.14 7.00 8.74
CA ARG A 191 -18.10 5.97 9.79
C ARG A 191 -18.78 4.68 9.33
N LEU A 192 -18.14 3.53 9.55
CA LEU A 192 -18.75 2.21 9.39
C LEU A 192 -19.33 1.77 10.74
N GLN A 193 -20.60 1.37 10.75
CA GLN A 193 -21.32 0.95 11.96
C GLN A 193 -22.21 -0.26 11.69
N GLY A 194 -22.57 -1.00 12.74
CA GLY A 194 -23.45 -2.17 12.62
C GLY A 194 -22.84 -3.36 11.87
N ILE A 195 -21.53 -3.33 11.63
CA ILE A 195 -20.75 -4.42 11.07
C ILE A 195 -20.11 -5.17 12.23
N GLU A 196 -20.16 -6.49 12.18
CA GLU A 196 -19.55 -7.34 13.20
C GLU A 196 -18.03 -7.06 13.30
N PRO A 197 -17.49 -6.82 14.51
CA PRO A 197 -16.08 -6.50 14.68
C PRO A 197 -15.20 -7.71 14.30
N PRO A 198 -14.00 -7.48 13.74
CA PRO A 198 -13.11 -8.56 13.38
C PRO A 198 -12.48 -9.18 14.64
N PRO A 199 -12.05 -10.45 14.59
CA PRO A 199 -11.41 -11.11 15.73
C PRO A 199 -10.06 -10.46 16.10
N THR A 200 -9.40 -9.79 15.14
CA THR A 200 -8.14 -9.06 15.33
C THR A 200 -8.20 -7.69 14.70
N THR A 201 -7.62 -6.68 15.37
CA THR A 201 -7.56 -5.29 14.88
C THR A 201 -6.15 -4.87 14.48
N PHE A 202 -5.36 -5.81 13.95
CA PHE A 202 -3.97 -5.52 13.58
C PHE A 202 -3.90 -4.61 12.34
N PRO A 203 -3.04 -3.57 12.36
CA PRO A 203 -2.69 -2.82 11.16
C PRO A 203 -2.28 -3.73 10.00
N GLY A 204 -2.82 -3.46 8.82
CA GLY A 204 -2.64 -4.20 7.58
C GLY A 204 -3.43 -5.51 7.47
N SER A 205 -4.18 -5.93 8.48
CA SER A 205 -5.03 -7.13 8.37
C SER A 205 -6.38 -6.80 7.73
N PRO A 206 -6.95 -7.71 6.91
CA PRO A 206 -8.32 -7.57 6.43
C PRO A 206 -9.30 -7.59 7.60
N TRP A 207 -10.42 -6.89 7.47
CA TRP A 207 -11.55 -7.02 8.40
C TRP A 207 -12.21 -8.39 8.20
N ALA A 208 -11.68 -9.41 8.87
CA ALA A 208 -12.11 -10.80 8.70
C ALA A 208 -13.42 -11.13 9.40
N LEU A 209 -14.06 -12.23 8.98
CA LEU A 209 -15.20 -12.82 9.68
C LEU A 209 -14.75 -13.40 11.04
N PRO A 210 -15.57 -13.29 12.11
CA PRO A 210 -15.21 -13.88 13.41
C PRO A 210 -15.01 -15.39 13.38
N ASP A 211 -15.84 -16.10 12.61
CA ASP A 211 -15.82 -17.56 12.52
C ASP A 211 -14.79 -18.07 11.49
N ALA A 212 -14.27 -17.18 10.64
CA ALA A 212 -13.34 -17.48 9.57
C ALA A 212 -12.28 -16.36 9.46
N PRO A 213 -11.28 -16.33 10.35
CA PRO A 213 -10.33 -15.22 10.47
C PRO A 213 -9.43 -15.01 9.24
N SER A 214 -9.39 -15.99 8.33
CA SER A 214 -8.69 -15.88 7.04
C SER A 214 -9.54 -15.27 5.95
N ASP A 215 -10.87 -15.25 6.11
CA ASP A 215 -11.81 -14.82 5.07
C ASP A 215 -12.26 -13.38 5.35
N PRO A 216 -12.13 -12.48 4.36
CA PRO A 216 -12.56 -11.09 4.53
C PRO A 216 -14.07 -11.04 4.73
N ASN A 217 -14.52 -10.20 5.67
CA ASN A 217 -15.95 -9.94 5.86
C ASN A 217 -16.47 -9.18 4.63
N PRO A 218 -17.35 -9.79 3.81
CA PRO A 218 -17.79 -9.16 2.58
C PRO A 218 -18.58 -7.88 2.85
N VAL A 219 -19.28 -7.78 4.00
CA VAL A 219 -20.07 -6.60 4.38
C VAL A 219 -19.16 -5.42 4.69
N ALA A 220 -18.06 -5.66 5.42
CA ALA A 220 -17.03 -4.66 5.68
C ALA A 220 -16.40 -4.18 4.37
N LEU A 221 -16.06 -5.10 3.46
CA LEU A 221 -15.50 -4.78 2.15
C LEU A 221 -16.48 -3.94 1.31
N ALA A 222 -17.75 -4.34 1.22
CA ALA A 222 -18.79 -3.63 0.47
C ALA A 222 -19.02 -2.21 1.01
N ALA A 223 -19.13 -2.06 2.33
CA ALA A 223 -19.29 -0.77 2.99
C ALA A 223 -18.06 0.13 2.79
N SER A 224 -16.86 -0.44 2.82
CA SER A 224 -15.60 0.31 2.59
C SER A 224 -15.48 0.78 1.14
N ARG A 225 -15.85 -0.06 0.17
CA ARG A 225 -15.93 0.32 -1.25
C ARG A 225 -16.93 1.44 -1.49
N LEU A 226 -18.11 1.35 -0.87
CA LEU A 226 -19.09 2.42 -0.91
C LEU A 226 -18.52 3.72 -0.31
N ALA A 227 -17.86 3.66 0.83
CA ALA A 227 -17.22 4.83 1.43
C ALA A 227 -16.19 5.47 0.49
N GLY A 228 -15.31 4.66 -0.10
CA GLY A 228 -14.30 5.12 -1.06
C GLY A 228 -14.91 5.78 -2.29
N PHE A 229 -15.98 5.20 -2.84
CA PHE A 229 -16.74 5.80 -3.93
C PHE A 229 -17.33 7.16 -3.53
N LEU A 230 -18.04 7.24 -2.40
CA LEU A 230 -18.71 8.47 -1.95
C LEU A 230 -17.69 9.59 -1.70
N LEU A 231 -16.53 9.29 -1.11
CA LEU A 231 -15.46 10.27 -0.90
C LEU A 231 -14.85 10.76 -2.22
N ARG A 232 -14.65 9.86 -3.20
CA ARG A 232 -14.19 10.26 -4.53
C ARG A 232 -15.20 11.16 -5.25
N GLU A 233 -16.48 10.82 -5.19
CA GLU A 233 -17.56 11.64 -5.78
C GLU A 233 -17.65 13.02 -5.12
N VAL A 234 -17.49 13.08 -3.81
CA VAL A 234 -17.41 14.35 -3.07
C VAL A 234 -16.17 15.15 -3.47
N SER A 235 -15.02 14.50 -3.62
CA SER A 235 -13.78 15.18 -4.01
C SER A 235 -13.82 15.70 -5.45
N SER A 236 -14.49 14.99 -6.36
CA SER A 236 -14.53 15.33 -7.78
C SER A 236 -15.63 16.34 -8.12
N GLN A 237 -16.80 16.24 -7.48
CA GLN A 237 -17.99 17.04 -7.79
C GLN A 237 -18.46 17.94 -6.64
N GLY A 238 -17.74 17.96 -5.51
CA GLY A 238 -18.14 18.68 -4.29
C GLY A 238 -19.23 17.93 -3.50
N MET A 239 -19.52 18.39 -2.29
CA MET A 239 -20.63 17.81 -1.49
C MET A 239 -21.98 18.00 -2.20
N PRO A 240 -22.93 17.05 -2.06
CA PRO A 240 -24.31 17.31 -2.45
C PRO A 240 -24.86 18.53 -1.68
N THR A 241 -25.70 19.32 -2.32
CA THR A 241 -26.24 20.56 -1.74
C THR A 241 -27.76 20.55 -1.73
N THR A 242 -28.34 21.21 -0.74
CA THR A 242 -29.78 21.48 -0.68
C THR A 242 -30.20 22.50 -1.74
N ARG A 243 -31.51 22.72 -1.91
CA ARG A 243 -32.06 23.79 -2.76
C ARG A 243 -31.43 25.17 -2.52
N ASP A 244 -31.08 25.50 -1.28
CA ASP A 244 -30.46 26.76 -0.88
C ASP A 244 -28.93 26.76 -1.05
N GLY A 245 -28.35 25.73 -1.68
CA GLY A 245 -26.92 25.62 -1.96
C GLY A 245 -26.06 25.23 -0.74
N ARG A 246 -26.67 24.81 0.38
CA ARG A 246 -25.92 24.40 1.58
C ARG A 246 -25.47 22.94 1.47
N PRO A 247 -24.21 22.60 1.81
CA PRO A 247 -23.71 21.24 1.70
C PRO A 247 -24.36 20.32 2.73
N VAL A 248 -24.77 19.12 2.29
CA VAL A 248 -25.18 18.03 3.18
C VAL A 248 -23.95 17.18 3.51
N GLN A 249 -23.94 16.51 4.66
CA GLN A 249 -22.84 15.64 5.08
C GLN A 249 -23.21 14.17 4.95
N ILE A 250 -22.27 13.34 4.50
CA ILE A 250 -22.40 11.88 4.53
C ILE A 250 -21.67 11.41 5.78
N LEU A 251 -22.40 10.91 6.77
CA LEU A 251 -21.85 10.67 8.10
C LEU A 251 -21.42 9.22 8.31
N LYS A 252 -22.28 8.27 7.94
CA LYS A 252 -22.07 6.87 8.24
C LYS A 252 -22.68 5.94 7.20
N ILE A 253 -22.08 4.75 7.08
CA ILE A 253 -22.62 3.61 6.37
C ILE A 253 -22.92 2.52 7.39
N GLN A 254 -24.11 1.93 7.28
CA GLN A 254 -24.57 0.86 8.13
C GLN A 254 -25.29 -0.19 7.26
N PRO A 255 -24.90 -1.47 7.31
CA PRO A 255 -25.69 -2.52 6.67
C PRO A 255 -27.00 -2.71 7.43
N LEU A 256 -27.96 -3.38 6.79
CA LEU A 256 -29.14 -3.87 7.49
C LEU A 256 -28.72 -4.68 8.72
N ASN A 257 -29.35 -4.42 9.87
CA ASN A 257 -29.03 -5.20 11.07
C ASN A 257 -29.41 -6.67 10.85
N ARG A 258 -28.84 -7.57 11.66
CA ARG A 258 -29.01 -9.01 11.46
C ARG A 258 -30.49 -9.45 11.51
N ASP A 259 -31.25 -8.95 12.48
CA ASP A 259 -32.65 -9.33 12.69
C ASP A 259 -33.55 -8.84 11.54
N ASP A 260 -33.30 -7.63 11.05
CA ASP A 260 -33.97 -7.05 9.90
C ASP A 260 -33.57 -7.77 8.60
N ALA A 261 -32.32 -8.24 8.50
CA ALA A 261 -31.86 -9.03 7.37
C ALA A 261 -32.53 -10.40 7.32
N VAL A 262 -32.67 -11.08 8.46
CA VAL A 262 -33.46 -12.32 8.57
C VAL A 262 -34.92 -12.07 8.16
N SER A 263 -35.53 -11.03 8.71
CA SER A 263 -36.92 -10.67 8.40
C SER A 263 -37.14 -10.34 6.92
N THR A 264 -36.21 -9.58 6.33
CA THR A 264 -36.21 -9.25 4.90
C THR A 264 -36.04 -10.49 4.03
N PHE A 265 -35.13 -11.39 4.39
CA PHE A 265 -34.94 -12.65 3.68
C PHE A 265 -36.18 -13.55 3.74
N LEU A 266 -36.80 -13.70 4.92
CA LEU A 266 -38.01 -14.50 5.09
C LEU A 266 -39.16 -13.96 4.22
N ALA A 267 -39.29 -12.64 4.13
CA ALA A 267 -40.27 -11.99 3.26
C ALA A 267 -39.99 -12.24 1.75
N GLU A 268 -38.72 -12.25 1.33
CA GLU A 268 -38.32 -12.51 -0.06
C GLU A 268 -38.40 -14.01 -0.45
N SER A 269 -38.10 -14.92 0.48
CA SER A 269 -37.98 -16.37 0.24
C SER A 269 -39.27 -17.16 0.45
N GLY A 270 -40.33 -16.53 0.95
CA GLY A 270 -41.58 -17.21 1.30
C GLY A 270 -41.49 -18.05 2.58
N GLY A 271 -40.64 -17.63 3.53
CA GLY A 271 -40.58 -18.21 4.88
C GLY A 271 -39.57 -19.33 5.10
N THR A 272 -38.57 -19.50 4.22
CA THR A 272 -37.45 -20.43 4.47
C THR A 272 -36.45 -19.78 5.42
N ASP A 273 -36.08 -20.46 6.50
CA ASP A 273 -35.11 -19.94 7.47
C ASP A 273 -33.73 -19.76 6.81
N PRO A 274 -33.15 -18.55 6.81
CA PRO A 274 -31.86 -18.33 6.17
C PRO A 274 -30.69 -18.95 6.95
N ASP A 275 -29.69 -19.45 6.22
CA ASP A 275 -28.37 -19.70 6.80
C ASP A 275 -27.56 -18.40 6.99
N GLU A 276 -26.42 -18.47 7.70
CA GLU A 276 -25.56 -17.31 7.97
C GLU A 276 -25.10 -16.58 6.70
N ASP A 277 -24.80 -17.33 5.65
CA ASP A 277 -24.31 -16.74 4.40
C ASP A 277 -25.44 -16.01 3.68
N GLN A 278 -26.67 -16.52 3.71
CA GLN A 278 -27.85 -15.85 3.19
C GLN A 278 -28.19 -14.57 3.97
N VAL A 279 -28.06 -14.58 5.30
CA VAL A 279 -28.19 -13.37 6.11
C VAL A 279 -27.15 -12.34 5.70
N ARG A 280 -25.87 -12.73 5.58
CA ARG A 280 -24.80 -11.83 5.14
C ARG A 280 -25.02 -11.30 3.72
N GLN A 281 -25.44 -12.15 2.78
CA GLN A 281 -25.81 -11.74 1.43
C GLN A 281 -26.97 -10.74 1.42
N THR A 282 -27.92 -10.90 2.35
CA THR A 282 -28.98 -9.91 2.54
C THR A 282 -28.40 -8.61 3.09
N GLN A 283 -27.54 -8.63 4.11
CA GLN A 283 -26.87 -7.42 4.61
C GLN A 283 -26.07 -6.69 3.52
N LEU A 284 -25.38 -7.43 2.65
CA LEU A 284 -24.63 -6.89 1.49
C LEU A 284 -25.50 -6.15 0.49
N ARG A 285 -26.73 -6.62 0.29
CA ARG A 285 -27.70 -6.05 -0.65
C ARG A 285 -28.42 -4.82 -0.09
N TRP A 286 -28.21 -4.48 1.18
CA TRP A 286 -28.94 -3.45 1.89
C TRP A 286 -28.00 -2.58 2.74
N LEU A 287 -27.12 -1.84 2.06
CA LEU A 287 -26.31 -0.79 2.68
C LEU A 287 -27.10 0.51 2.80
N TYR A 288 -27.08 1.10 3.99
CA TYR A 288 -27.71 2.38 4.28
C TYR A 288 -26.66 3.46 4.56
N VAL A 289 -26.87 4.64 3.99
CA VAL A 289 -26.04 5.82 4.17
C VAL A 289 -26.83 6.86 4.96
N LEU A 290 -26.31 7.30 6.11
CA LEU A 290 -26.91 8.42 6.85
C LEU A 290 -26.39 9.74 6.26
N VAL A 291 -27.34 10.56 5.81
CA VAL A 291 -27.09 11.90 5.30
C VAL A 291 -27.59 12.92 6.31
N ALA A 292 -26.72 13.82 6.75
CA ALA A 292 -27.06 14.92 7.64
C ALA A 292 -27.25 16.22 6.86
N MET A 293 -28.36 16.89 7.16
CA MET A 293 -28.79 18.14 6.57
C MET A 293 -28.22 19.33 7.35
N PRO A 294 -28.08 20.50 6.71
CA PRO A 294 -27.58 21.72 7.36
C PRO A 294 -28.41 22.22 8.56
N ASP A 295 -29.67 21.82 8.66
CA ASP A 295 -30.57 22.17 9.77
C ASP A 295 -30.47 21.21 10.96
N GLY A 296 -29.53 20.26 10.91
CA GLY A 296 -29.30 19.26 11.97
C GLY A 296 -30.20 18.03 11.88
N LYS A 297 -31.12 17.96 10.92
CA LYS A 297 -31.87 16.74 10.63
C LYS A 297 -30.99 15.74 9.89
N ASP A 298 -31.33 14.47 9.99
CA ASP A 298 -30.71 13.43 9.19
C ASP A 298 -31.76 12.53 8.54
N PHE A 299 -31.33 11.79 7.53
CA PHE A 299 -32.15 10.75 6.92
C PHE A 299 -31.30 9.65 6.33
N TRP A 300 -31.92 8.48 6.18
CA TRP A 300 -31.28 7.32 5.59
C TRP A 300 -31.48 7.31 4.08
N VAL A 301 -30.44 6.91 3.37
CA VAL A 301 -30.48 6.56 1.95
C VAL A 301 -30.17 5.07 1.85
N CYS A 302 -31.11 4.28 1.32
CA CYS A 302 -30.86 2.88 1.03
C CYS A 302 -30.08 2.78 -0.29
N TRP A 303 -28.77 2.62 -0.16
CA TRP A 303 -27.87 2.47 -1.30
C TRP A 303 -27.97 1.10 -1.97
N ARG A 304 -28.38 0.08 -1.21
CA ARG A 304 -28.46 -1.33 -1.60
C ARG A 304 -27.07 -1.94 -1.88
N SER A 305 -26.75 -2.24 -3.14
CA SER A 305 -25.51 -2.91 -3.53
C SER A 305 -24.31 -1.94 -3.55
N PRO A 306 -23.09 -2.42 -3.24
CA PRO A 306 -21.89 -1.60 -3.33
C PRO A 306 -21.55 -1.25 -4.80
N PRO A 307 -20.71 -0.23 -5.03
CA PRO A 307 -20.26 0.16 -6.36
C PRO A 307 -19.66 -1.01 -7.16
N GLY A 308 -20.16 -1.23 -8.37
CA GLY A 308 -19.75 -2.29 -9.29
C GLY A 308 -20.47 -3.63 -9.10
N ALA A 309 -21.37 -3.74 -8.13
CA ALA A 309 -22.18 -4.94 -7.87
C ALA A 309 -23.67 -4.75 -8.13
N GLU A 310 -24.06 -3.60 -8.69
CA GLU A 310 -25.45 -3.27 -9.00
C GLU A 310 -26.01 -4.15 -10.13
N ASP A 311 -27.28 -4.53 -9.99
CA ASP A 311 -28.04 -5.16 -11.07
C ASP A 311 -28.74 -4.07 -11.90
N PRO A 312 -28.33 -3.83 -13.16
CA PRO A 312 -28.84 -2.73 -13.98
C PRO A 312 -30.34 -2.84 -14.29
N GLU A 313 -30.93 -4.04 -14.15
CA GLU A 313 -32.38 -4.21 -14.33
C GLU A 313 -33.17 -3.79 -13.08
N ARG A 314 -32.53 -3.82 -11.91
CA ARG A 314 -33.19 -3.62 -10.61
C ARG A 314 -32.85 -2.31 -9.93
N GLU A 315 -31.69 -1.74 -10.22
CA GLU A 315 -31.24 -0.49 -9.63
C GLU A 315 -30.27 0.28 -10.53
N PRO A 316 -30.25 1.62 -10.41
CA PRO A 316 -29.23 2.45 -11.04
C PRO A 316 -27.82 2.12 -10.54
N ASP A 317 -26.79 2.44 -11.31
CA ASP A 317 -25.41 2.35 -10.83
C ASP A 317 -25.11 3.42 -9.75
N SER A 318 -24.00 3.25 -9.01
CA SER A 318 -23.64 4.18 -7.93
C SER A 318 -23.46 5.64 -8.37
N ALA A 319 -22.98 5.91 -9.59
CA ALA A 319 -22.84 7.27 -10.10
C ALA A 319 -24.20 7.90 -10.39
N GLU A 320 -25.11 7.14 -11.00
CA GLU A 320 -26.49 7.56 -11.24
C GLU A 320 -27.25 7.78 -9.93
N LYS A 321 -27.08 6.91 -8.93
CA LYS A 321 -27.64 7.10 -7.56
C LYS A 321 -27.16 8.40 -6.94
N MET A 322 -25.87 8.72 -7.05
CA MET A 322 -25.32 9.99 -6.55
C MET A 322 -25.93 11.19 -7.28
N ALA A 323 -26.07 11.12 -8.61
CA ALA A 323 -26.70 12.17 -9.40
C ALA A 323 -28.18 12.37 -9.01
N MET A 324 -28.91 11.27 -8.83
CA MET A 324 -30.30 11.27 -8.34
C MET A 324 -30.41 11.89 -6.94
N LEU A 325 -29.49 11.58 -6.02
CA LEU A 325 -29.45 12.17 -4.69
C LEU A 325 -29.28 13.69 -4.76
N ARG A 326 -28.32 14.18 -5.56
CA ARG A 326 -28.10 15.63 -5.77
C ARG A 326 -29.33 16.31 -6.38
N GLN A 327 -29.94 15.69 -7.38
CA GLN A 327 -31.16 16.21 -8.00
C GLN A 327 -32.32 16.24 -7.01
N TRP A 328 -32.48 15.21 -6.19
CA TRP A 328 -33.53 15.15 -5.19
C TRP A 328 -33.35 16.22 -4.10
N LEU A 329 -32.12 16.39 -3.59
CA LEU A 329 -31.79 17.41 -2.60
C LEU A 329 -31.97 18.85 -3.11
N SER A 330 -31.74 19.10 -4.40
CA SER A 330 -31.93 20.43 -4.99
C SER A 330 -33.39 20.80 -5.25
N ARG A 331 -34.29 19.81 -5.35
CA ARG A 331 -35.73 20.03 -5.57
C ARG A 331 -36.53 20.16 -4.27
N ARG A 332 -36.08 19.53 -3.20
CA ARG A 332 -36.84 19.43 -1.95
C ARG A 332 -36.74 20.70 -1.12
N ASP A 333 -37.86 21.12 -0.55
CA ASP A 333 -37.85 22.16 0.48
C ASP A 333 -37.30 21.59 1.79
N THR A 334 -36.24 22.21 2.29
CA THR A 334 -35.48 21.81 3.49
C THR A 334 -36.29 21.78 4.78
N TYR A 335 -37.50 22.35 4.76
CA TYR A 335 -38.34 22.51 5.94
C TYR A 335 -39.32 21.35 6.18
N GLU A 336 -39.51 20.46 5.20
CA GLU A 336 -40.35 19.28 5.43
C GLU A 336 -39.68 18.33 6.44
N PRO A 337 -40.40 17.86 7.47
CA PRO A 337 -39.86 16.86 8.37
C PRO A 337 -39.62 15.55 7.60
N PHE A 338 -38.47 14.92 7.84
CA PHE A 338 -38.26 13.54 7.44
C PHE A 338 -39.13 12.65 8.32
N LEU A 339 -40.15 12.03 7.74
CA LEU A 339 -40.83 10.91 8.38
C LEU A 339 -39.80 9.77 8.58
N PRO A 340 -39.93 8.91 9.59
CA PRO A 340 -39.08 7.73 9.69
C PRO A 340 -39.11 6.92 8.39
N GLY A 341 -37.95 6.58 7.84
CA GLY A 341 -37.85 5.93 6.54
C GLY A 341 -36.49 6.10 5.89
N ALA A 342 -36.41 5.73 4.61
CA ALA A 342 -35.23 5.90 3.79
C ALA A 342 -35.56 6.30 2.35
N LEU A 343 -34.63 6.98 1.69
CA LEU A 343 -34.65 7.25 0.27
C LEU A 343 -34.09 6.05 -0.51
N TYR A 344 -34.88 5.52 -1.44
CA TYR A 344 -34.50 4.41 -2.32
C TYR A 344 -34.24 4.91 -3.73
N PHE A 345 -33.34 4.25 -4.45
CA PHE A 345 -33.12 4.51 -5.87
C PHE A 345 -33.67 3.36 -6.71
N LYS A 346 -34.51 3.72 -7.69
CA LYS A 346 -35.04 2.82 -8.72
C LYS A 346 -34.66 3.37 -10.09
N PRO A 347 -34.74 2.55 -11.16
CA PRO A 347 -34.56 3.06 -12.52
C PRO A 347 -35.49 4.23 -12.88
N GLN A 348 -36.66 4.31 -12.26
CA GLN A 348 -37.62 5.42 -12.47
C GLN A 348 -37.30 6.69 -11.67
N GLY A 349 -36.31 6.64 -10.77
CA GLY A 349 -35.89 7.74 -9.92
C GLY A 349 -35.94 7.44 -8.42
N PRO A 350 -35.64 8.45 -7.59
CA PRO A 350 -35.62 8.31 -6.14
C PRO A 350 -37.05 8.23 -5.55
N GLU A 351 -37.28 7.28 -4.65
CA GLU A 351 -38.55 7.03 -3.97
C GLU A 351 -38.35 7.07 -2.45
N TRP A 352 -39.12 7.90 -1.75
CA TRP A 352 -39.14 7.85 -0.29
C TRP A 352 -40.02 6.70 0.20
N ARG A 353 -39.48 5.82 1.04
CA ARG A 353 -40.28 4.81 1.73
C ARG A 353 -40.27 5.10 3.21
N GLY A 354 -41.46 5.16 3.79
CA GLY A 354 -41.63 5.21 5.24
C GLY A 354 -41.08 3.95 5.91
N ARG A 355 -41.15 3.91 7.25
CA ARG A 355 -40.82 2.73 8.04
C ARG A 355 -41.47 1.50 7.40
N LEU A 356 -40.64 0.49 7.09
CA LEU A 356 -41.11 -0.84 6.74
C LEU A 356 -41.74 -1.40 8.02
N ASP A 357 -43.03 -1.18 8.20
CA ASP A 357 -43.84 -1.89 9.19
C ASP A 357 -44.15 -3.30 8.69
#